data_AF-A0A1H7ISN8-F1
#
_entry.id   AF-A0A1H7ISN8-F1
#
_cell.length_a   1.000
_cell.length_b   1.000
_cell.length_c   1.000
_cell.angle_alpha   90.00
_cell.angle_beta   90.00
_cell.angle_gamma   90.00
#
_symmetry.space_group_name_H-M   'P 1'
#
loop_
_entity.id
_entity.type
_entity.pdbx_description
1 polymer ?
#
loop_
_entity_poly.entity_id
_entity_poly.type
_entity_poly.pdbx_seq_one_letter_code
_entity_poly.pdbx_strand_id
1 'polypeptide(L)'
;MLINILCLSGGRLAETESQKRLMVFLAEKNQSVVGIGTVGFNIVDIPWDRRSFHEDKAFMLRVIEGAKNKLGWETLGYSPNEEYAEKFLGTFRKLIERMTTDDIIDASLDEWLSEADENDPVKCGFPKCAVHDTYLSVHGCQVCTD
;
A
#
# COMPACT_ATOMS: atom_id res chain seq x y z
N MET A 1 0.64 11.82 0.21
CA MET A 1 -0.78 12.06 -0.19
C MET A 1 -1.56 10.83 -0.72
N LEU A 2 -1.29 10.26 -1.92
CA LEU A 2 -2.07 9.10 -2.45
C LEU A 2 -1.84 7.82 -1.62
N ILE A 3 -0.58 7.54 -1.29
CA ILE A 3 -0.21 6.37 -0.49
C ILE A 3 -0.85 6.45 0.89
N ASN A 4 -0.94 7.64 1.49
CA ASN A 4 -1.59 7.85 2.79
C ASN A 4 -3.03 7.31 2.79
N ILE A 5 -3.85 7.73 1.81
CA ILE A 5 -5.26 7.34 1.76
C ILE A 5 -5.45 5.86 1.40
N LEU A 6 -4.52 5.26 0.65
CA LEU A 6 -4.50 3.82 0.42
C LEU A 6 -4.11 3.05 1.70
N CYS A 7 -3.08 3.48 2.42
CA CYS A 7 -2.65 2.88 3.68
C CYS A 7 -3.71 2.98 4.77
N LEU A 8 -4.45 4.10 4.85
CA LEU A 8 -5.59 4.27 5.75
C LEU A 8 -6.70 3.26 5.47
N SER A 9 -7.09 3.14 4.20
CA SER A 9 -8.14 2.21 3.80
C SER A 9 -7.70 0.75 3.98
N GLY A 10 -6.50 0.40 3.52
CA GLY A 10 -5.99 -0.97 3.60
C GLY A 10 -5.63 -1.42 5.01
N GLY A 11 -5.21 -0.51 5.88
CA GLY A 11 -5.03 -0.77 7.31
C GLY A 11 -6.30 -1.34 7.96
N ARG A 12 -7.48 -0.83 7.56
CA ARG A 12 -8.79 -1.24 8.09
C ARG A 12 -9.39 -2.46 7.39
N LEU A 13 -8.90 -2.82 6.21
CA LEU A 13 -9.49 -3.86 5.34
C LEU A 13 -8.65 -5.14 5.23
N ALA A 14 -7.35 -5.09 5.56
CA ALA A 14 -6.47 -6.24 5.38
C ALA A 14 -6.72 -7.31 6.46
N GLU A 15 -6.93 -8.55 6.01
CA GLU A 15 -7.22 -9.70 6.86
C GLU A 15 -6.09 -10.73 6.79
N THR A 16 -5.64 -11.06 5.58
CA THR A 16 -4.63 -12.09 5.32
C THR A 16 -3.22 -11.54 5.45
N GLU A 17 -2.24 -12.42 5.64
CA GLU A 17 -0.83 -12.02 5.68
C GLU A 17 -0.37 -11.36 4.37
N SER A 18 -0.77 -11.89 3.22
CA SER A 18 -0.44 -11.29 1.92
C SER A 18 -0.97 -9.87 1.78
N GLN A 19 -2.22 -9.64 2.20
CA GLN A 19 -2.82 -8.30 2.18
C GLN A 19 -2.07 -7.32 3.10
N LYS A 20 -1.63 -7.79 4.27
CA LYS A 20 -0.82 -6.99 5.20
C LYS A 20 0.54 -6.63 4.60
N ARG A 21 1.21 -7.59 3.95
CA ARG A 21 2.47 -7.37 3.22
C ARG A 21 2.31 -6.29 2.16
N LEU A 22 1.25 -6.34 1.36
CA LEU A 22 0.96 -5.29 0.37
C LEU A 22 0.86 -3.91 1.02
N MET A 23 0.25 -3.81 2.20
CA MET A 23 0.11 -2.51 2.89
C MET A 23 1.44 -2.02 3.48
N VAL A 24 2.28 -2.91 3.99
CA VAL A 24 3.64 -2.57 4.42
C VAL A 24 4.45 -2.08 3.22
N PHE A 25 4.44 -2.80 2.10
CA PHE A 25 5.14 -2.41 0.88
C PHE A 25 4.67 -1.04 0.35
N LEU A 26 3.37 -0.75 0.35
CA LEU A 26 2.87 0.57 -0.02
C LEU A 26 3.40 1.65 0.93
N ALA A 27 3.40 1.41 2.24
CA ALA A 27 3.92 2.34 3.24
C ALA A 27 5.44 2.57 3.17
N GLU A 28 6.20 1.70 2.49
CA GLU A 28 7.62 1.92 2.20
C GLU A 28 7.84 2.92 1.06
N LYS A 29 6.84 3.14 0.19
CA LYS A 29 6.94 4.09 -0.93
C LYS A 29 6.75 5.54 -0.49
N ASN A 30 7.15 5.86 0.75
CA ASN A 30 7.04 7.17 1.34
C ASN A 30 7.95 8.18 0.62
N GLN A 31 7.36 9.06 -0.18
CA GLN A 31 8.06 10.08 -0.96
C GLN A 31 8.84 11.08 -0.09
N SER A 32 8.35 11.39 1.11
CA SER A 32 9.00 12.30 2.05
C SER A 32 10.31 11.74 2.61
N VAL A 33 10.50 10.41 2.57
CA VAL A 33 11.71 9.72 3.06
C VAL A 33 12.65 9.32 1.92
N VAL A 34 12.11 8.86 0.78
CA VAL A 34 12.93 8.30 -0.33
C VAL A 34 13.30 9.32 -1.42
N GLY A 35 12.80 10.55 -1.34
CA GLY A 35 13.14 11.66 -2.24
C GLY A 35 12.17 11.88 -3.42
N ILE A 36 11.97 13.15 -3.80
CA ILE A 36 11.10 13.59 -4.90
C ILE A 36 11.84 13.40 -6.24
N GLY A 37 11.74 12.21 -6.82
CA GLY A 37 12.35 11.87 -8.12
C GLY A 37 12.41 10.37 -8.40
N THR A 38 12.26 9.55 -7.36
CA THR A 38 12.45 8.09 -7.38
C THR A 38 11.13 7.31 -7.22
N VAL A 39 10.00 7.97 -6.99
CA VAL A 39 8.74 7.28 -6.63
C VAL A 39 7.76 7.27 -7.79
N GLY A 40 8.08 6.45 -8.78
CA GLY A 40 7.09 5.72 -9.55
C GLY A 40 7.40 4.24 -9.37
N PHE A 41 6.62 3.52 -8.56
CA PHE A 41 6.69 2.06 -8.59
C PHE A 41 5.72 1.57 -9.67
N ASN A 42 6.17 0.64 -10.49
CA ASN A 42 5.29 0.00 -11.44
C ASN A 42 4.38 -0.96 -10.69
N ILE A 43 3.13 -1.13 -11.14
CA ILE A 43 2.19 -2.07 -10.51
C ILE A 43 2.70 -3.52 -10.56
N VAL A 44 3.58 -3.81 -11.52
CA VAL A 44 4.25 -5.11 -11.67
C VAL A 44 5.37 -5.33 -10.65
N ASP A 45 5.91 -4.25 -10.08
CA ASP A 45 6.95 -4.30 -9.04
C ASP A 45 6.36 -4.48 -7.63
N ILE A 46 5.02 -4.44 -7.50
CA ILE A 46 4.35 -4.79 -6.25
C ILE A 46 4.62 -6.29 -5.99
N PRO A 47 4.99 -6.68 -4.76
CA PRO A 47 5.35 -8.06 -4.42
C PRO A 47 4.11 -8.95 -4.33
N TRP A 48 3.43 -9.17 -5.46
CA TRP A 48 2.28 -10.06 -5.55
C TRP A 48 2.70 -11.51 -5.33
N ASP A 49 1.98 -12.23 -4.48
CA ASP A 49 2.07 -13.70 -4.45
C ASP A 49 1.14 -14.27 -5.53
N ARG A 50 1.71 -14.98 -6.50
CA ARG A 50 0.97 -15.65 -7.58
C ARG A 50 -0.14 -16.57 -7.05
N ARG A 51 0.05 -17.18 -5.88
CA ARG A 51 -0.89 -18.13 -5.27
C ARG A 51 -2.17 -17.44 -4.78
N SER A 52 -2.06 -16.20 -4.27
CA SER A 52 -3.17 -15.42 -3.74
C SER A 52 -3.56 -14.22 -4.61
N PHE A 53 -2.94 -14.06 -5.77
CA PHE A 53 -3.07 -12.87 -6.62
C PHE A 53 -4.52 -12.44 -6.86
N HIS A 54 -5.45 -13.35 -7.14
CA HIS A 54 -6.84 -12.97 -7.40
C HIS A 54 -7.52 -12.38 -6.16
N GLU A 55 -7.26 -12.93 -4.97
CA GLU A 55 -7.79 -12.43 -3.71
C GLU A 55 -7.16 -11.09 -3.34
N ASP A 56 -5.84 -10.98 -3.52
CA ASP A 56 -5.06 -9.77 -3.24
C ASP A 56 -5.38 -8.63 -4.20
N LYS A 57 -5.60 -8.92 -5.48
CA LYS A 57 -6.09 -7.96 -6.47
C LYS A 57 -7.48 -7.47 -6.11
N ALA A 58 -8.39 -8.38 -5.73
CA ALA A 58 -9.73 -8.00 -5.28
C ALA A 58 -9.67 -7.13 -4.01
N PHE A 59 -8.78 -7.47 -3.08
CA PHE A 59 -8.49 -6.65 -1.91
C PHE A 59 -7.99 -5.25 -2.28
N MET A 60 -6.98 -5.12 -3.15
CA MET A 60 -6.45 -3.82 -3.58
C MET A 60 -7.54 -2.95 -4.23
N LEU A 61 -8.45 -3.55 -5.01
CA LEU A 61 -9.60 -2.82 -5.57
C LEU A 61 -10.56 -2.33 -4.47
N ARG A 62 -10.78 -3.12 -3.40
CA ARG A 62 -11.54 -2.66 -2.23
C ARG A 62 -10.83 -1.54 -1.47
N VAL A 63 -9.50 -1.59 -1.34
CA VAL A 63 -8.69 -0.52 -0.75
C VAL A 63 -8.86 0.78 -1.54
N ILE A 64 -8.80 0.71 -2.86
CA ILE A 64 -9.00 1.88 -3.73
C ILE A 64 -10.42 2.46 -3.54
N GLU A 65 -11.43 1.60 -3.48
CA GLU A 65 -12.81 2.04 -3.28
C GLU A 65 -13.04 2.60 -1.86
N GLY A 66 -12.43 2.02 -0.83
CA GLY A 66 -12.44 2.56 0.52
C GLY A 66 -11.77 3.94 0.59
N ALA A 67 -10.64 4.12 -0.09
CA ALA A 67 -9.96 5.42 -0.20
C ALA A 67 -10.83 6.47 -0.92
N LYS A 68 -11.55 6.08 -1.98
CA LYS A 68 -12.54 6.95 -2.65
C LYS A 68 -13.69 7.34 -1.72
N ASN A 69 -14.15 6.41 -0.89
CA ASN A 69 -15.17 6.64 0.14
C ASN A 69 -14.61 7.28 1.43
N LYS A 70 -13.38 7.82 1.37
CA LYS A 70 -12.72 8.57 2.45
C LYS A 70 -12.51 7.76 3.73
N LEU A 71 -12.39 6.43 3.62
CA LEU A 71 -12.18 5.55 4.76
C LEU A 71 -10.86 5.89 5.48
N GLY A 72 -10.97 6.34 6.73
CA GLY A 72 -9.82 6.67 7.58
C GLY A 72 -9.35 8.13 7.49
N TRP A 73 -9.96 8.96 6.63
CA TRP A 73 -9.54 10.34 6.42
C TRP A 73 -9.73 11.21 7.65
N GLU A 74 -10.61 10.83 8.58
CA GLU A 74 -10.80 11.50 9.87
C GLU A 74 -9.54 11.55 10.74
N THR A 75 -8.55 10.69 10.45
CA THR A 75 -7.27 10.64 11.16
C THR A 75 -6.18 11.50 10.51
N LEU A 76 -6.44 12.10 9.35
CA LEU A 76 -5.48 12.98 8.68
C LEU A 76 -5.40 14.34 9.37
N GLY A 77 -4.19 14.86 9.54
CA GLY A 77 -3.95 16.24 9.99
C GLY A 77 -4.15 17.31 8.91
N TYR A 78 -4.61 16.91 7.72
CA TYR A 78 -4.84 17.78 6.56
C TYR A 78 -6.03 17.29 5.74
N SER A 79 -6.56 18.15 4.87
CA SER A 79 -7.62 17.79 3.93
C SER A 79 -7.03 17.47 2.55
N PRO A 80 -7.11 16.22 2.05
CA PRO A 80 -6.67 15.90 0.69
C PRO A 80 -7.46 16.71 -0.36
N ASN A 81 -6.82 17.07 -1.47
CA ASN A 81 -7.55 17.59 -2.61
C ASN A 81 -8.32 16.44 -3.28
N GLU A 82 -9.65 16.49 -3.16
CA GLU A 82 -10.54 15.40 -3.57
C GLU A 82 -10.52 15.16 -5.09
N GLU A 83 -10.45 16.22 -5.90
CA GLU A 83 -10.41 16.09 -7.36
C GLU A 83 -9.14 15.36 -7.81
N TYR A 84 -7.98 15.74 -7.25
CA TYR A 84 -6.74 15.03 -7.53
C TYR A 84 -6.78 13.59 -7.01
N ALA A 85 -7.25 13.38 -5.78
CA ALA A 85 -7.37 12.04 -5.20
C ALA A 85 -8.23 11.12 -6.08
N GLU A 86 -9.39 11.59 -6.52
CA GLU A 86 -10.29 10.83 -7.39
C GLU A 86 -9.63 10.48 -8.73
N LYS A 87 -8.96 11.45 -9.37
CA LYS A 87 -8.25 11.22 -10.63
C LYS A 87 -7.13 10.19 -10.49
N PHE A 88 -6.32 10.28 -9.44
CA PHE A 88 -5.22 9.35 -9.20
C PHE A 88 -5.71 7.96 -8.83
N LEU A 89 -6.69 7.85 -7.93
CA LEU A 89 -7.33 6.58 -7.56
C LEU A 89 -7.99 5.92 -8.77
N GLY A 90 -8.67 6.70 -9.62
CA GLY A 90 -9.26 6.19 -10.86
C GLY A 90 -8.22 5.68 -11.85
N THR A 91 -7.06 6.32 -11.94
CA THR A 91 -5.94 5.86 -12.79
C THR A 91 -5.34 4.58 -12.22
N PHE A 92 -5.05 4.55 -10.92
CA PHE A 92 -4.49 3.38 -10.24
C PHE A 92 -5.45 2.18 -10.31
N ARG A 93 -6.76 2.39 -10.15
CA ARG A 93 -7.79 1.35 -10.32
C ARG A 93 -7.72 0.68 -11.68
N LYS A 94 -7.64 1.46 -12.77
CA LYS A 94 -7.56 0.94 -14.14
C LYS A 94 -6.30 0.11 -14.36
N LEU A 95 -5.19 0.48 -13.72
CA LEU A 95 -3.94 -0.28 -13.77
C LEU A 95 -4.09 -1.63 -13.06
N ILE A 96 -4.60 -1.64 -11.83
CA ILE A 96 -4.85 -2.88 -11.07
C ILE A 96 -5.87 -3.78 -11.80
N GLU A 97 -6.93 -3.22 -12.37
CA GLU A 97 -7.94 -3.97 -13.13
C GLU A 97 -7.34 -4.73 -14.32
N ARG A 98 -6.35 -4.14 -15.00
CA ARG A 98 -5.69 -4.73 -16.17
C ARG A 98 -4.67 -5.80 -15.82
N MET A 99 -4.12 -5.80 -14.60
CA MET A 99 -3.13 -6.79 -14.19
C MET A 99 -3.68 -8.22 -14.25
N THR A 100 -2.85 -9.12 -14.73
CA THR A 100 -3.09 -10.56 -14.79
C THR A 100 -1.97 -11.31 -14.08
N THR A 101 -2.12 -12.62 -13.92
CA THR A 101 -1.06 -13.46 -13.38
C THR A 101 0.20 -13.44 -14.23
N ASP A 102 0.09 -13.17 -15.53
CA ASP A 102 1.23 -13.15 -16.45
C ASP A 102 2.11 -11.91 -16.26
N ASP A 103 1.56 -10.86 -15.64
CA ASP A 103 2.28 -9.63 -15.30
C ASP A 103 3.07 -9.73 -13.97
N ILE A 104 2.90 -10.82 -13.21
CA ILE A 104 3.55 -11.01 -11.91
C ILE A 104 5.02 -11.39 -12.12
N ILE A 105 5.90 -10.61 -11.49
CA ILE A 105 7.33 -10.92 -11.37
C ILE A 105 7.52 -11.67 -10.05
N ASP A 106 7.61 -13.00 -10.10
CA ASP A 106 7.69 -13.84 -8.89
C ASP A 106 8.87 -13.46 -7.99
N ALA A 107 10.00 -13.05 -8.59
CA ALA A 107 11.19 -12.61 -7.87
C ALA A 107 10.96 -11.37 -6.99
N SER A 108 10.01 -10.48 -7.32
CA SER A 108 9.81 -9.23 -6.59
C SER A 108 9.39 -9.46 -5.13
N LEU A 109 8.61 -10.50 -4.85
CA LEU A 109 8.24 -10.86 -3.48
C LEU A 109 9.42 -11.43 -2.71
N ASP A 110 10.15 -12.38 -3.32
CA ASP A 110 11.28 -13.06 -2.68
C ASP A 110 12.44 -12.09 -2.41
N GLU A 111 12.76 -11.22 -3.38
CA GLU A 111 13.79 -10.19 -3.25
C GLU A 111 13.45 -9.22 -2.13
N TRP A 112 12.25 -8.64 -2.15
CA TRP A 112 11.81 -7.71 -1.11
C TRP A 112 11.83 -8.32 0.29
N LEU A 113 11.37 -9.57 0.45
CA LEU A 113 11.42 -10.28 1.74
C LEU A 113 12.85 -10.64 2.16
N SER A 114 13.76 -10.87 1.21
CA SER A 114 15.17 -11.18 1.50
C SER A 114 15.95 -9.96 1.98
N GLU A 115 15.58 -8.76 1.52
CA GLU A 115 16.19 -7.49 1.92
C GLU A 115 15.71 -6.98 3.28
N ALA A 116 14.55 -7.46 3.77
CA ALA A 116 14.01 -7.06 5.06
C ALA A 116 14.79 -7.67 6.24
N ASP A 117 15.06 -6.87 7.28
CA ASP A 117 15.65 -7.33 8.54
C ASP A 117 14.62 -8.06 9.41
N GLU A 118 15.08 -8.91 10.34
CA GLU A 118 14.19 -9.69 11.24
C GLU A 118 13.22 -8.81 12.06
N ASN A 119 13.60 -7.57 12.33
CA ASN A 119 12.79 -6.62 13.10
C ASN A 119 11.90 -5.74 12.23
N ASP A 120 11.96 -5.87 10.89
CA ASP A 120 11.14 -5.06 10.01
C ASP A 120 9.66 -5.43 10.12
N PRO A 121 8.72 -4.48 9.95
CA PRO A 121 7.28 -4.72 10.13
C PRO A 121 6.72 -5.91 9.36
N VAL A 122 7.27 -6.20 8.17
CA VAL A 122 6.87 -7.35 7.34
C VAL A 122 7.27 -8.70 7.96
N LYS A 123 8.30 -8.74 8.82
CA LYS A 123 8.78 -9.94 9.54
C LYS A 123 8.39 -9.95 11.02
N CYS A 124 8.00 -8.81 11.60
CA CYS A 124 7.69 -8.69 13.04
C CYS A 124 6.18 -8.54 13.35
N GLY A 125 5.32 -9.23 12.59
CA GLY A 125 3.89 -9.36 12.91
C GLY A 125 3.00 -8.19 12.47
N PHE A 126 3.47 -7.36 11.53
CA PHE A 126 2.68 -6.28 10.91
C PHE A 126 2.12 -5.27 11.93
N PRO A 127 2.97 -4.62 12.74
CA PRO A 127 2.52 -3.62 13.69
C PRO A 127 1.79 -2.48 12.99
N LYS A 128 0.81 -1.89 13.68
CA LYS A 128 0.01 -0.76 13.18
C LYS A 128 0.28 0.51 13.98
N CYS A 129 0.11 1.65 13.31
CA CYS A 129 0.09 2.95 13.94
C CYS A 129 -1.14 3.10 14.84
N ALA A 130 -0.93 3.46 16.11
CA ALA A 130 -2.02 3.66 17.06
C ALA A 130 -2.95 4.84 16.73
N VAL A 131 -2.48 5.80 15.92
CA VAL A 131 -3.24 7.01 15.55
C VAL A 131 -4.00 6.80 14.23
N HIS A 132 -3.31 6.34 13.20
CA HIS A 132 -3.84 6.29 11.84
C HIS A 132 -4.43 4.93 11.46
N ASP A 133 -4.20 3.90 12.28
CA ASP A 133 -4.62 2.52 12.04
C ASP A 133 -4.08 1.97 10.69
N THR A 134 -2.88 2.42 10.29
CA THR A 134 -2.14 1.93 9.11
C THR A 134 -1.06 0.95 9.54
N TYR A 135 -0.68 0.02 8.67
CA TYR A 135 0.53 -0.78 8.88
C TYR A 135 1.78 0.10 8.86
N LEU A 136 2.76 -0.25 9.69
CA LEU A 136 4.06 0.41 9.72
C LEU A 136 4.97 -0.17 8.63
N SER A 137 5.84 0.66 8.06
CA SER A 137 6.99 0.24 7.26
C SER A 137 8.27 0.42 8.06
N VAL A 138 9.41 0.08 7.45
CA VAL A 138 10.76 0.36 8.01
C VAL A 138 10.97 1.86 8.28
N HIS A 139 10.17 2.74 7.66
CA HIS A 139 10.18 4.18 7.87
C HIS A 139 9.13 4.65 8.89
N GLY A 140 8.44 3.73 9.57
CA GLY A 140 7.35 4.03 10.50
C GLY A 140 6.00 4.18 9.79
N CYS A 141 5.12 5.04 10.32
CA CYS A 141 3.80 5.26 9.76
C CYS A 141 3.86 6.25 8.59
N GLN A 142 3.46 5.81 7.40
CA GLN A 142 3.37 6.64 6.19
C GLN A 142 2.70 8.00 6.44
N VAL A 143 1.64 8.06 7.24
CA VAL A 143 0.89 9.31 7.48
C VAL A 143 1.58 10.22 8.49
N CYS A 144 2.30 9.65 9.47
CA CYS A 144 3.08 10.45 10.43
C CYS A 144 4.30 11.11 9.81
N THR A 145 4.86 10.51 8.75
CA THR A 145 6.13 10.89 8.15
C THR A 145 6.01 11.54 6.77
N ASP A 146 4.81 11.55 6.16
CA ASP A 146 4.51 12.33 4.93
C ASP A 146 4.36 13.82 5.25
#